data_AF-A0A1M7A6Q2-F1
#
_entry.id   AF-A0A1M7A6Q2-F1
#
_cell.length_a   1.000
_cell.length_b   1.000
_cell.length_c   1.000
_cell.angle_alpha   90.00
_cell.angle_beta   90.00
_cell.angle_gamma   90.00
#
_symmetry.space_group_name_H-M   'P 1'
#
loop_
_entity.id
_entity.type
_entity.pdbx_description
1 polymer ?
#
loop_
_entity_poly.entity_id
_entity_poly.type
_entity_poly.pdbx_seq_one_letter_code
_entity_poly.pdbx_strand_id
1 'polypeptide(L)'
;MRQKKEKEQGQEKSKKHHLSIGNTVNAVTLKVYLEQFVKADQTLTEMEESVAEMQKLINNIIENFDKNEIIIIAIIHSRDVVADAEDPFLPSVEKPHAHFIIKFKNYKKRIHISTLLNMLDIHFRNPEDATLFKKGCESLGGSYRENAIYLLHNSAQAIKDGKAEYKPEEFIANLSKTEIESLINGKLNLDKSPKPTLEFLTALDQTAYNLGLNSKPMDRVSAWQNFYDNLPFSIRSSAKIKYIEESYQRGIRHQPQKTKNGN
;
A
#
# COMPACT_ATOMS: atom_id res chain seq x y z
N MET A 1 -34.84 -26.83 -21.94
CA MET A 1 -34.45 -25.75 -21.02
C MET A 1 -33.06 -26.05 -20.46
N ARG A 2 -32.03 -25.27 -20.86
CA ARG A 2 -30.65 -25.43 -20.37
C ARG A 2 -30.51 -24.66 -19.06
N GLN A 3 -30.36 -25.37 -17.93
CA GLN A 3 -30.01 -24.76 -16.65
C GLN A 3 -28.54 -24.32 -16.68
N LYS A 4 -28.30 -23.01 -16.60
CA LYS A 4 -26.99 -22.42 -16.32
C LYS A 4 -26.62 -22.79 -14.88
N LYS A 5 -25.56 -23.58 -14.71
CA LYS A 5 -24.86 -23.67 -13.42
C LYS A 5 -24.12 -22.37 -13.19
N GLU A 6 -24.60 -21.58 -12.23
CA GLU A 6 -23.85 -20.48 -11.64
C GLU A 6 -22.59 -21.06 -10.98
N LYS A 7 -21.42 -20.70 -11.52
CA LYS A 7 -20.15 -20.92 -10.83
C LYS A 7 -20.01 -19.81 -9.79
N GLU A 8 -20.24 -20.13 -8.53
CA GLU A 8 -19.74 -19.35 -7.41
C GLU A 8 -18.22 -19.23 -7.56
N GLN A 9 -17.76 -18.02 -7.89
CA GLN A 9 -16.34 -17.68 -7.83
C GLN A 9 -15.98 -17.53 -6.35
N GLY A 10 -15.63 -18.64 -5.71
CA GLY A 10 -14.85 -18.59 -4.48
C GLY A 10 -13.52 -17.90 -4.78
N GLN A 11 -13.39 -16.64 -4.38
CA GLN A 11 -12.08 -15.97 -4.33
C GLN A 11 -11.20 -16.77 -3.38
N GLU A 12 -10.20 -17.44 -3.94
CA GLU A 12 -9.17 -18.12 -3.18
C GLU A 12 -8.45 -17.06 -2.33
N LYS A 13 -8.78 -17.01 -1.03
CA LYS A 13 -8.12 -16.08 -0.09
C LYS A 13 -6.63 -16.35 -0.14
N SER A 14 -5.86 -15.38 -0.62
CA SER A 14 -4.40 -15.38 -0.56
C SER A 14 -3.95 -15.76 0.85
N LYS A 15 -3.32 -16.93 1.01
CA LYS A 15 -2.84 -17.41 2.32
C LYS A 15 -1.84 -16.41 2.89
N LYS A 16 -2.09 -15.92 4.10
CA LYS A 16 -1.10 -15.14 4.86
C LYS A 16 0.01 -16.08 5.30
N HIS A 17 1.25 -15.67 5.09
CA HIS A 17 2.43 -16.39 5.56
C HIS A 17 3.02 -15.67 6.76
N HIS A 18 3.25 -16.40 7.85
CA HIS A 18 4.01 -15.92 8.99
C HIS A 18 5.45 -15.68 8.59
N LEU A 19 6.00 -14.56 9.05
CA LEU A 19 7.33 -14.10 8.68
C LEU A 19 8.26 -14.08 9.89
N SER A 20 9.54 -14.32 9.62
CA SER A 20 10.64 -14.19 10.59
C SER A 20 11.42 -12.92 10.31
N ILE A 21 12.19 -12.46 11.30
CA ILE A 21 13.02 -11.25 11.18
C ILE A 21 14.01 -11.27 9.99
N GLY A 22 14.40 -12.46 9.54
CA GLY A 22 15.30 -12.64 8.39
C GLY A 22 14.63 -12.49 7.02
N ASN A 23 13.30 -12.40 6.94
CA ASN A 23 12.60 -12.28 5.66
C ASN A 23 12.72 -10.87 5.06
N THR A 24 12.63 -10.79 3.73
CA THR A 24 12.50 -9.53 2.99
C THR A 24 11.08 -9.35 2.47
N VAL A 25 10.52 -8.16 2.63
CA VAL A 25 9.11 -7.86 2.28
C VAL A 25 8.97 -6.59 1.46
N ASN A 26 7.96 -6.56 0.60
CA ASN A 26 7.44 -5.33 -0.02
C ASN A 26 6.21 -4.79 0.74
N ALA A 27 5.49 -5.68 1.42
CA ALA A 27 4.34 -5.33 2.24
C ALA A 27 4.21 -6.32 3.41
N VAL A 28 3.82 -5.82 4.58
CA VAL A 28 3.76 -6.58 5.83
C VAL A 28 2.68 -6.02 6.74
N THR A 29 2.10 -6.89 7.57
CA THR A 29 1.31 -6.49 8.73
C THR A 29 2.04 -6.85 10.01
N LEU A 30 2.11 -5.90 10.95
CA LEU A 30 2.79 -6.07 12.23
C LEU A 30 1.80 -5.88 13.38
N LYS A 31 1.96 -6.65 14.45
CA LYS A 31 1.33 -6.44 15.76
C LYS A 31 2.45 -6.18 16.77
N VAL A 32 2.39 -5.04 17.45
CA VAL A 32 3.44 -4.60 18.38
C VAL A 32 2.86 -4.05 19.67
N TYR A 33 3.63 -4.13 20.75
CA TYR A 33 3.27 -3.63 22.08
C TYR A 33 4.17 -2.47 22.47
N LEU A 34 3.74 -1.73 23.49
CA LEU A 34 4.44 -0.53 23.97
C LEU A 34 5.90 -0.82 24.34
N GLU A 35 6.18 -1.96 24.97
CA GLU A 35 7.53 -2.31 25.44
C GLU A 35 8.53 -2.55 24.32
N GLN A 36 8.05 -2.67 23.08
CA GLN A 36 8.90 -2.85 21.91
C GLN A 36 9.37 -1.51 21.34
N PHE A 37 8.86 -0.37 21.80
CA PHE A 37 9.36 0.93 21.37
C PHE A 37 10.55 1.38 22.23
N VAL A 38 11.62 1.84 21.58
CA VAL A 38 12.89 2.23 22.24
C VAL A 38 12.72 3.36 23.25
N LYS A 39 11.70 4.20 23.09
CA LYS A 39 11.44 5.40 23.91
C LYS A 39 10.29 5.23 24.91
N ALA A 40 9.72 4.04 25.04
CA ALA A 40 8.60 3.83 25.95
C ALA A 40 9.06 3.78 27.40
N ASP A 41 8.38 4.54 28.27
CA ASP A 41 8.53 4.40 29.70
C ASP A 41 7.83 3.11 30.16
N GLN A 42 8.63 2.14 30.64
CA GLN A 42 8.15 0.84 31.09
C GLN A 42 7.46 0.91 32.46
N THR A 43 7.39 2.09 33.08
CA THR A 43 6.74 2.30 34.39
C THR A 43 5.26 2.68 34.29
N LEU A 44 4.74 2.87 33.07
CA LEU A 44 3.32 3.16 32.86
C LEU A 44 2.45 1.97 33.28
N THR A 45 1.63 2.18 34.30
CA THR A 45 0.71 1.16 34.84
C THR A 45 -0.72 1.34 34.33
N GLU A 46 -1.10 2.55 33.88
CA GLU A 46 -2.45 2.83 33.43
C GLU A 46 -2.61 2.60 31.92
N MET A 47 -3.76 2.01 31.55
CA MET A 47 -4.06 1.64 30.16
C MET A 47 -4.17 2.88 29.26
N GLU A 48 -4.78 3.96 29.74
CA GLU A 48 -4.97 5.20 28.99
C GLU A 48 -3.64 5.91 28.70
N GLU A 49 -2.75 5.96 29.69
CA GLU A 49 -1.40 6.52 29.54
C GLU A 49 -0.58 5.71 28.52
N SER A 50 -0.69 4.38 28.58
CA SER A 50 -0.03 3.48 27.64
C SER A 50 -0.49 3.69 26.20
N VAL A 51 -1.79 3.91 25.98
CA VAL A 51 -2.35 4.18 24.64
C VAL A 51 -1.90 5.55 24.13
N ALA A 52 -1.94 6.58 24.98
CA ALA A 52 -1.53 7.94 24.61
C ALA A 52 -0.04 8.01 24.23
N GLU A 53 0.83 7.36 25.00
CA GLU A 53 2.27 7.32 24.69
C GLU A 53 2.53 6.52 23.40
N MET A 54 1.87 5.38 23.22
CA MET A 54 1.95 4.61 21.97
C MET A 54 1.51 5.45 20.77
N GLN A 55 0.39 6.17 20.88
CA GLN A 55 -0.10 7.05 19.83
C GLN A 55 0.91 8.14 19.48
N LYS A 56 1.51 8.77 20.48
CA LYS A 56 2.54 9.81 20.29
C LYS A 56 3.78 9.26 19.60
N LEU A 57 4.29 8.11 20.03
CA LEU A 57 5.44 7.45 19.41
C LEU A 57 5.16 7.12 17.94
N ILE A 58 4.01 6.50 17.65
CA ILE A 58 3.63 6.10 16.29
C ILE A 58 3.48 7.33 15.38
N ASN A 59 2.86 8.42 15.85
CA ASN A 59 2.77 9.66 15.08
C ASN A 59 4.16 10.19 14.70
N ASN A 60 5.05 10.34 15.68
CA ASN A 60 6.40 10.83 15.44
C ASN A 60 7.18 9.96 14.44
N ILE A 61 6.99 8.64 14.49
CA ILE A 61 7.62 7.69 13.57
C ILE A 61 7.05 7.89 12.15
N ILE A 62 5.72 7.85 12.01
CA ILE A 62 5.04 7.86 10.70
C ILE A 62 5.26 9.19 9.96
N GLU A 63 5.34 10.32 10.67
CA GLU A 63 5.63 11.63 10.08
C GLU A 63 6.97 11.70 9.34
N ASN A 64 7.94 10.87 9.70
CA ASN A 64 9.26 10.83 9.05
C ASN A 64 9.27 10.08 7.71
N PHE A 65 8.16 9.46 7.30
CA PHE A 65 8.09 8.67 6.08
C PHE A 65 7.38 9.38 4.94
N ASP A 66 8.06 9.45 3.78
CA ASP A 66 7.43 9.92 2.55
C ASP A 66 6.37 8.91 2.05
N LYS A 67 5.11 9.36 2.04
CA LYS A 67 3.97 8.61 1.50
C LYS A 67 4.11 8.22 0.02
N ASN A 68 5.02 8.83 -0.72
CA ASN A 68 5.33 8.46 -2.11
C ASN A 68 6.28 7.28 -2.22
N GLU A 69 6.99 6.93 -1.16
CA GLU A 69 7.83 5.73 -1.13
C GLU A 69 7.16 4.57 -0.41
N ILE A 70 6.60 4.86 0.77
CA ILE A 70 6.05 3.87 1.69
C ILE A 70 4.73 4.38 2.25
N ILE A 71 3.72 3.53 2.22
CA ILE A 71 2.42 3.80 2.82
C ILE A 71 2.35 3.01 4.12
N ILE A 72 1.99 3.71 5.20
CA ILE A 72 1.87 3.14 6.53
C ILE A 72 0.50 3.54 7.10
N ILE A 73 -0.25 2.55 7.56
CA ILE A 73 -1.42 2.74 8.41
C ILE A 73 -1.19 1.97 9.71
N ALA A 74 -1.41 2.62 10.84
CA ALA A 74 -1.41 2.01 12.15
C ALA A 74 -2.74 2.29 12.88
N ILE A 75 -3.15 1.39 13.77
CA ILE A 75 -4.25 1.61 14.72
C ILE A 75 -3.89 0.94 16.05
N ILE A 76 -4.35 1.53 17.15
CA ILE A 76 -4.13 0.98 18.48
C ILE A 76 -5.41 0.30 18.95
N HIS A 77 -5.31 -0.98 19.27
CA HIS A 77 -6.38 -1.75 19.88
C HIS A 77 -6.17 -1.81 21.39
N SER A 78 -7.14 -1.32 22.15
CA SER A 78 -7.13 -1.29 23.63
C SER A 78 -8.45 -1.75 24.25
N ARG A 79 -9.43 -2.09 23.41
CA ARG A 79 -10.79 -2.49 23.83
C ARG A 79 -11.09 -3.94 23.47
N ASP A 80 -10.09 -4.67 22.97
CA ASP A 80 -10.25 -6.04 22.54
C ASP A 80 -10.38 -6.95 23.76
N VAL A 81 -11.25 -7.95 23.65
CA VAL A 81 -11.55 -8.87 24.74
C VAL A 81 -10.99 -10.24 24.41
N VAL A 82 -10.29 -10.83 25.36
CA VAL A 82 -9.84 -12.22 25.36
C VAL A 82 -10.55 -12.98 26.47
N ALA A 83 -10.79 -14.27 26.26
CA ALA A 83 -11.26 -15.13 27.33
C ALA A 83 -10.22 -15.11 28.46
N ASP A 84 -10.67 -14.92 29.71
CA ASP A 84 -9.76 -14.96 30.85
C ASP A 84 -9.11 -16.35 30.95
N ALA A 85 -7.82 -16.35 31.32
CA ALA A 85 -7.02 -17.57 31.37
C ALA A 85 -7.42 -18.49 32.53
N GLU A 86 -8.02 -17.95 33.58
CA GLU A 86 -8.49 -18.66 34.77
C GLU A 86 -10.00 -18.91 34.75
N ASP A 87 -10.78 -18.02 34.14
CA ASP A 87 -12.23 -18.20 33.98
C ASP A 87 -12.69 -17.90 32.53
N PRO A 88 -12.98 -18.91 31.69
CA PRO A 88 -13.42 -18.69 30.32
C PRO A 88 -14.77 -17.95 30.21
N PHE A 89 -15.50 -17.75 31.31
CA PHE A 89 -16.75 -17.00 31.37
C PHE A 89 -16.55 -15.51 31.72
N LEU A 90 -15.34 -15.10 32.11
CA LEU A 90 -15.00 -13.71 32.36
C LEU A 90 -14.18 -13.13 31.18
N PRO A 91 -14.62 -12.01 30.58
CA PRO A 91 -13.85 -11.31 29.56
C PRO A 91 -12.68 -10.54 30.20
N SER A 92 -11.45 -10.84 29.80
CA SER A 92 -10.26 -10.05 30.15
C SER A 92 -9.91 -9.12 28.98
N VAL A 93 -9.51 -7.89 29.29
CA VAL A 93 -9.14 -6.92 28.24
C VAL A 93 -7.74 -7.27 27.74
N GLU A 94 -7.62 -7.47 26.42
CA GLU A 94 -6.31 -7.70 25.81
C GLU A 94 -5.43 -6.46 26.03
N LYS A 95 -4.17 -6.71 26.40
CA LYS A 95 -3.17 -5.65 26.54
C LYS A 95 -3.15 -4.75 25.29
N PRO A 96 -3.08 -3.42 25.45
CA PRO A 96 -3.01 -2.49 24.34
C PRO A 96 -1.89 -2.82 23.35
N HIS A 97 -2.22 -2.86 22.07
CA HIS A 97 -1.29 -3.19 21.00
C HIS A 97 -1.58 -2.40 19.73
N ALA A 98 -0.55 -2.09 18.97
CA ALA A 98 -0.67 -1.44 17.67
C ALA A 98 -0.59 -2.45 16.54
N HIS A 99 -1.51 -2.32 15.59
CA HIS A 99 -1.47 -3.01 14.31
C HIS A 99 -0.96 -2.06 13.23
N PHE A 100 0.10 -2.46 12.52
CA PHE A 100 0.61 -1.75 11.36
C PHE A 100 0.30 -2.51 10.08
N ILE A 101 -0.01 -1.76 9.02
CA ILE A 101 -0.04 -2.22 7.64
C ILE A 101 0.95 -1.35 6.87
N ILE A 102 1.96 -1.97 6.30
CA ILE A 102 3.06 -1.27 5.63
C ILE A 102 3.17 -1.79 4.20
N LYS A 103 3.30 -0.87 3.23
CA LYS A 103 3.48 -1.22 1.82
C LYS A 103 4.38 -0.22 1.11
N PHE A 104 5.41 -0.71 0.43
CA PHE A 104 6.22 0.13 -0.47
C PHE A 104 5.50 0.31 -1.82
N LYS A 105 5.43 1.56 -2.32
CA LYS A 105 4.82 1.84 -3.64
C LYS A 105 5.60 1.21 -4.79
N ASN A 106 6.92 1.13 -4.68
CA ASN A 106 7.76 0.43 -5.64
C ASN A 106 7.73 -1.09 -5.39
N TYR A 107 7.04 -1.85 -6.25
CA TYR A 107 6.90 -3.31 -6.14
C TYR A 107 8.24 -4.08 -6.17
N LYS A 108 9.31 -3.49 -6.72
CA LYS A 108 10.65 -4.09 -6.72
C LYS A 108 11.40 -3.86 -5.42
N LYS A 109 11.04 -2.82 -4.65
CA LYS A 109 11.68 -2.52 -3.37
C LYS A 109 11.25 -3.58 -2.36
N ARG A 110 12.23 -4.32 -1.84
CA ARG A 110 12.08 -5.25 -0.73
C ARG A 110 13.07 -4.86 0.35
N ILE A 111 12.61 -4.88 1.60
CA ILE A 111 13.44 -4.55 2.76
C ILE A 111 13.44 -5.73 3.73
N HIS A 112 14.56 -5.94 4.42
CA HIS A 112 14.59 -6.88 5.54
C HIS A 112 13.68 -6.40 6.67
N ILE A 113 12.98 -7.34 7.31
CA ILE A 113 12.08 -7.04 8.42
C ILE A 113 12.84 -6.41 9.59
N SER A 114 14.04 -6.89 9.92
CA SER A 114 14.91 -6.24 10.92
C SER A 114 15.14 -4.75 10.62
N THR A 115 15.46 -4.43 9.37
CA THR A 115 15.67 -3.04 8.95
C THR A 115 14.38 -2.23 9.07
N LEU A 116 13.24 -2.81 8.67
CA LEU A 116 11.94 -2.15 8.81
C LEU A 116 11.58 -1.87 10.27
N LEU A 117 11.80 -2.82 11.18
CA LEU A 117 11.57 -2.63 12.61
C LEU A 117 12.44 -1.51 13.17
N ASN A 118 13.72 -1.49 12.82
CA ASN A 118 14.63 -0.42 13.22
C ASN A 118 14.18 0.96 12.68
N MET A 119 13.68 1.03 11.44
CA MET A 119 13.13 2.28 10.89
C MET A 119 11.89 2.77 11.63
N LEU A 120 11.15 1.86 12.26
CA LEU A 120 9.97 2.17 13.06
C LEU A 120 10.30 2.38 14.54
N ASP A 121 11.58 2.43 14.93
CA ASP A 121 12.02 2.44 16.33
C ASP A 121 11.42 1.28 17.17
N ILE A 122 11.16 0.13 16.53
CA ILE A 122 10.67 -1.10 17.16
C ILE A 122 11.85 -2.04 17.40
N HIS A 123 12.10 -2.34 18.66
CA HIS A 123 13.14 -3.25 19.11
C HIS A 123 12.57 -4.67 19.29
N PHE A 124 13.12 -5.63 18.54
CA PHE A 124 12.79 -7.04 18.68
C PHE A 124 13.65 -7.68 19.77
N ARG A 125 13.03 -8.09 20.88
CA ARG A 125 13.69 -8.73 22.02
C ARG A 125 13.64 -10.25 21.88
N ASN A 126 14.80 -10.88 21.77
CA ASN A 126 14.91 -12.33 21.66
C ASN A 126 15.38 -12.88 23.01
N PRO A 127 14.66 -13.85 23.64
CA PRO A 127 13.54 -14.65 23.10
C PRO A 127 12.13 -14.14 23.36
N GLU A 128 11.94 -13.06 24.11
CA GLU A 128 10.66 -12.60 24.63
C GLU A 128 9.60 -12.39 23.54
N ASP A 129 10.00 -11.76 22.43
CA ASP A 129 9.10 -11.41 21.34
C ASP A 129 9.02 -12.51 20.27
N ALA A 130 9.84 -13.56 20.33
CA ALA A 130 9.92 -14.57 19.27
C ALA A 130 8.60 -15.33 19.06
N THR A 131 7.89 -15.64 20.14
CA THR A 131 6.58 -16.32 20.07
C THR A 131 5.50 -15.38 19.57
N LEU A 132 5.53 -14.12 20.00
CA LEU A 132 4.59 -13.11 19.56
C LEU A 132 4.75 -12.84 18.06
N PHE A 133 5.99 -12.66 17.61
CA PHE A 133 6.31 -12.32 16.22
C PHE A 133 5.87 -13.40 15.24
N LYS A 134 5.85 -14.67 15.65
CA LYS A 134 5.31 -15.78 14.84
C LYS A 134 3.87 -15.56 14.41
N LYS A 135 3.05 -14.87 15.22
CA LYS A 135 1.64 -14.54 14.91
C LYS A 135 1.43 -13.05 14.63
N GLY A 136 2.39 -12.22 15.02
CA GLY A 136 2.32 -10.76 14.92
C GLY A 136 2.96 -10.21 13.65
N CYS A 137 3.77 -10.97 12.91
CA CYS A 137 4.37 -10.53 11.66
C CYS A 137 3.93 -11.41 10.49
N GLU A 138 3.08 -10.86 9.62
CA GLU A 138 2.52 -11.61 8.49
C GLU A 138 2.73 -10.87 7.18
N SER A 139 2.87 -11.61 6.08
CA SER A 139 2.77 -11.02 4.75
C SER A 139 1.39 -10.38 4.56
N LEU A 140 1.32 -9.25 3.87
CA LEU A 140 0.05 -8.66 3.46
C LEU A 140 -0.69 -9.62 2.52
N GLY A 141 -1.57 -10.46 3.05
CA GLY A 141 -2.46 -11.33 2.28
C GLY A 141 -3.75 -10.61 1.93
N GLY A 142 -4.22 -10.74 0.68
CA GLY A 142 -5.39 -10.00 0.20
C GLY A 142 -5.05 -8.56 -0.16
N SER A 143 -6.08 -7.70 -0.26
CA SER A 143 -5.88 -6.28 -0.60
C SER A 143 -5.44 -5.45 0.61
N TYR A 144 -4.72 -4.35 0.37
CA TYR A 144 -4.35 -3.40 1.42
C TYR A 144 -5.60 -2.84 2.12
N ARG A 145 -6.65 -2.57 1.33
CA ARG A 145 -7.95 -2.13 1.81
C ARG A 145 -8.61 -3.16 2.73
N GLU A 146 -8.65 -4.43 2.34
CA GLU A 146 -9.26 -5.50 3.17
C GLU A 146 -8.59 -5.59 4.53
N ASN A 147 -7.26 -5.49 4.58
CA ASN A 147 -6.53 -5.50 5.85
C ASN A 147 -6.86 -4.25 6.68
N ALA A 148 -6.93 -3.05 6.08
CA ALA A 148 -7.31 -1.85 6.80
C ALA A 148 -8.74 -1.95 7.38
N ILE A 149 -9.71 -2.42 6.60
CA ILE A 149 -11.08 -2.62 7.07
C ILE A 149 -11.14 -3.68 8.17
N TYR A 150 -10.36 -4.75 8.06
CA TYR A 150 -10.28 -5.79 9.08
C TYR A 150 -9.87 -5.24 10.44
N LEU A 151 -8.94 -4.29 10.47
CA LEU A 151 -8.49 -3.64 11.70
C LEU A 151 -9.57 -2.78 12.37
N LEU A 152 -10.59 -2.31 11.64
CA LEU A 152 -11.70 -1.56 12.23
C LEU A 152 -12.72 -2.45 12.96
N HIS A 153 -12.59 -3.78 12.83
CA HIS A 153 -13.57 -4.75 13.35
C HIS A 153 -15.02 -4.52 12.91
N ASN A 154 -15.24 -3.79 11.80
CA ASN A 154 -16.57 -3.49 11.26
C ASN A 154 -17.15 -4.58 10.35
N SER A 155 -16.48 -5.73 10.24
CA SER A 155 -16.98 -6.85 9.44
C SER A 155 -18.11 -7.58 10.17
N ALA A 156 -19.08 -8.11 9.42
CA ALA A 156 -20.20 -8.87 10.00
C ALA A 156 -19.74 -10.05 10.89
N GLN A 157 -18.59 -10.66 10.55
CA GLN A 157 -17.99 -11.71 11.37
C GLN A 157 -17.40 -11.16 12.67
N ALA A 158 -16.66 -10.04 12.63
CA ALA A 158 -16.09 -9.43 13.82
C ALA A 158 -17.17 -8.93 14.80
N ILE A 159 -18.27 -8.39 14.28
CA ILE A 159 -19.45 -8.00 15.07
C ILE A 159 -20.07 -9.25 15.72
N LYS A 160 -20.22 -10.34 14.98
CA LYS A 160 -20.72 -11.61 15.50
C LYS A 160 -19.81 -12.21 16.57
N ASP A 161 -18.50 -12.02 16.42
CA ASP A 161 -17.47 -12.47 17.37
C ASP A 161 -17.35 -11.52 18.58
N GLY A 162 -18.20 -10.49 18.68
CA GLY A 162 -18.23 -9.56 19.82
C GLY A 162 -17.00 -8.66 19.93
N LYS A 163 -16.26 -8.46 18.84
CA LYS A 163 -15.06 -7.61 18.85
C LYS A 163 -15.42 -6.14 19.00
N ALA A 164 -14.60 -5.39 19.72
CA ALA A 164 -14.75 -3.95 19.82
C ALA A 164 -14.57 -3.29 18.46
N GLU A 165 -15.52 -2.42 18.09
CA GLU A 165 -15.47 -1.64 16.85
C GLU A 165 -14.56 -0.42 17.02
N TYR A 166 -13.77 -0.14 15.97
CA TYR A 166 -12.94 1.05 15.88
C TYR A 166 -13.35 1.90 14.69
N LYS A 167 -13.10 3.20 14.78
CA LYS A 167 -13.47 4.17 13.74
C LYS A 167 -12.28 4.52 12.84
N PRO A 168 -12.52 4.90 11.57
CA PRO A 168 -11.48 5.34 10.65
C PRO A 168 -10.61 6.49 11.17
N GLU A 169 -11.15 7.36 12.03
CA GLU A 169 -10.44 8.49 12.61
C GLU A 169 -9.37 8.06 13.63
N GLU A 170 -9.42 6.81 14.10
CA GLU A 170 -8.44 6.22 15.01
C GLU A 170 -7.20 5.72 14.25
N PHE A 171 -7.18 5.76 12.92
CA PHE A 171 -5.98 5.46 12.14
C PHE A 171 -4.92 6.54 12.28
N ILE A 172 -3.69 6.08 12.53
CA ILE A 172 -2.47 6.87 12.48
C ILE A 172 -1.75 6.51 11.18
N ALA A 173 -1.65 7.44 10.23
CA ALA A 173 -1.14 7.13 8.90
C ALA A 173 -0.43 8.34 8.27
N ASN A 174 0.46 8.05 7.32
CA ASN A 174 1.04 9.08 6.45
C ASN A 174 0.14 9.43 5.25
N LEU A 175 -1.08 8.89 5.22
CA LEU A 175 -2.16 9.29 4.33
C LEU A 175 -3.03 10.36 5.00
N SER A 176 -3.56 11.30 4.23
CA SER A 176 -4.56 12.25 4.74
C SER A 176 -5.85 11.53 5.13
N LYS A 177 -6.66 12.15 5.99
CA LYS A 177 -7.99 11.64 6.35
C LYS A 177 -8.85 11.35 5.11
N THR A 178 -8.82 12.23 4.11
CA THR A 178 -9.55 12.05 2.85
C THR A 178 -9.01 10.87 2.00
N GLU A 179 -7.71 10.60 2.04
CA GLU A 179 -7.09 9.43 1.40
C GLU A 179 -7.51 8.13 2.12
N ILE A 180 -7.55 8.13 3.46
CA ILE A 180 -8.01 7.00 4.28
C ILE A 180 -9.50 6.70 4.02
N GLU A 181 -10.36 7.72 4.04
CA GLU A 181 -11.77 7.58 3.68
C GLU A 181 -11.94 7.04 2.26
N SER A 182 -11.15 7.55 1.31
CA SER A 182 -11.16 7.07 -0.08
C SER A 182 -10.71 5.60 -0.18
N LEU A 183 -9.74 5.17 0.63
CA LEU A 183 -9.29 3.79 0.71
C LEU A 183 -10.41 2.88 1.24
N ILE A 184 -11.02 3.24 2.37
CA ILE A 184 -12.09 2.46 3.01
C ILE A 184 -13.30 2.35 2.07
N ASN A 185 -13.69 3.45 1.43
CA ASN A 185 -14.78 3.50 0.45
C ASN A 185 -14.44 2.86 -0.90
N GLY A 186 -13.21 2.38 -1.10
CA GLY A 186 -12.78 1.68 -2.32
C GLY A 186 -12.51 2.59 -3.52
N LYS A 187 -12.49 3.92 -3.33
CA LYS A 187 -12.15 4.91 -4.36
C LYS A 187 -10.63 5.01 -4.60
N LEU A 188 -9.83 4.77 -3.56
CA LEU A 188 -8.38 4.69 -3.63
C LEU A 188 -7.95 3.22 -3.64
N ASN A 189 -7.25 2.80 -4.70
CA ASN A 189 -6.71 1.45 -4.81
C ASN A 189 -5.18 1.50 -4.78
N LEU A 190 -4.61 1.06 -3.65
CA LEU A 190 -3.17 1.07 -3.41
C LEU A 190 -2.47 -0.20 -3.92
N ASP A 191 -3.23 -1.20 -4.37
CA ASP A 191 -2.69 -2.49 -4.84
C ASP A 191 -2.44 -2.52 -6.34
N LYS A 192 -2.98 -1.54 -7.08
CA LYS A 192 -2.74 -1.40 -8.51
C LYS A 192 -1.66 -0.36 -8.75
N SER A 193 -0.76 -0.67 -9.68
CA SER A 193 0.12 0.35 -10.27
C SER A 193 -0.74 1.52 -10.75
N PRO A 194 -0.38 2.77 -10.42
CA PRO A 194 -1.15 3.93 -10.84
C PRO A 194 -1.33 3.89 -12.35
N LYS A 195 -2.59 3.91 -12.80
CA LYS A 195 -2.88 4.11 -14.21
C LYS A 195 -2.42 5.52 -14.57
N PRO A 196 -1.82 5.74 -15.75
CA PRO A 196 -1.49 7.09 -16.17
C PRO A 196 -2.74 7.97 -16.17
N THR A 197 -2.61 9.17 -15.60
CA THR A 197 -3.68 10.17 -15.58
C THR A 197 -4.00 10.62 -17.00
N LEU A 198 -5.21 11.14 -17.23
CA LEU A 198 -5.59 11.67 -18.54
C LEU A 198 -4.67 12.82 -18.96
N GLU A 199 -4.37 13.73 -18.03
CA GLU A 199 -3.45 14.86 -18.25
C GLU A 199 -2.06 14.39 -18.70
N PHE A 200 -1.51 13.37 -18.04
CA PHE A 200 -0.22 12.80 -18.42
C PHE A 200 -0.27 12.16 -19.82
N LEU A 201 -1.36 11.47 -20.16
CA LEU A 201 -1.56 10.90 -21.50
C LEU A 201 -1.70 11.98 -22.56
N THR A 202 -2.40 13.08 -22.27
CA THR A 202 -2.52 14.24 -23.17
C THR A 202 -1.17 14.91 -23.39
N ALA A 203 -0.36 15.07 -22.35
CA ALA A 203 0.99 15.60 -22.47
C ALA A 203 1.90 14.69 -23.32
N LEU A 204 1.81 13.37 -23.11
CA LEU A 204 2.53 12.38 -23.94
C LEU A 204 2.08 12.42 -25.40
N ASP A 205 0.78 12.56 -25.65
CA ASP A 205 0.21 12.64 -27.00
C ASP A 205 0.78 13.83 -27.77
N GLN A 206 0.76 15.02 -27.14
CA GLN A 206 1.31 16.24 -27.71
C GLN A 206 2.83 16.14 -27.93
N THR A 207 3.54 15.54 -26.97
CA THR A 207 5.01 15.33 -27.07
C THR A 207 5.33 14.41 -28.25
N ALA A 208 4.60 13.31 -28.41
CA ALA A 208 4.76 12.39 -29.52
C ALA A 208 4.45 13.08 -30.86
N TYR A 209 3.37 13.86 -30.95
CA TYR A 209 3.05 14.65 -32.14
C TYR A 209 4.19 15.62 -32.52
N ASN A 210 4.68 16.40 -31.56
CA ASN A 210 5.77 17.36 -31.77
C ASN A 210 7.08 16.65 -32.16
N LEU A 211 7.37 15.49 -31.56
CA LEU A 211 8.51 14.67 -31.94
C LEU A 211 8.39 14.26 -33.42
N GLY A 212 7.23 13.78 -33.85
CA GLY A 212 6.98 13.40 -35.24
C GLY A 212 7.12 14.57 -36.21
N LEU A 213 6.60 15.74 -35.83
CA LEU A 213 6.71 16.97 -36.61
C LEU A 213 8.17 17.40 -36.80
N ASN A 214 9.03 17.20 -35.80
CA ASN A 214 10.42 17.63 -35.83
C ASN A 214 11.41 16.54 -36.30
N SER A 215 10.98 15.30 -36.48
CA SER A 215 11.85 14.17 -36.81
C SER A 215 12.26 14.17 -38.29
N LYS A 216 13.56 14.24 -38.58
CA LYS A 216 14.06 14.11 -39.96
C LYS A 216 13.75 12.72 -40.51
N PRO A 217 13.51 12.56 -41.83
CA PRO A 217 13.14 11.27 -42.42
C PRO A 217 14.01 10.09 -42.03
N MET A 218 15.33 10.27 -41.97
CA MET A 218 16.28 9.21 -41.62
C MET A 218 16.26 8.83 -40.13
N ASP A 219 15.78 9.72 -39.27
CA ASP A 219 15.81 9.57 -37.81
C ASP A 219 14.46 9.14 -37.25
N ARG A 220 13.42 8.98 -38.07
CA ARG A 220 12.04 8.76 -37.58
C ARG A 220 11.90 7.48 -36.75
N VAL A 221 12.56 6.40 -37.16
CA VAL A 221 12.47 5.12 -36.45
C VAL A 221 13.22 5.20 -35.12
N SER A 222 14.44 5.73 -35.12
CA SER A 222 15.25 5.87 -33.91
C SER A 222 14.68 6.89 -32.92
N ALA A 223 14.12 8.00 -33.41
CA ALA A 223 13.44 9.00 -32.57
C ALA A 223 12.24 8.39 -31.82
N TRP A 224 11.39 7.63 -32.52
CA TRP A 224 10.29 6.92 -31.89
C TRP A 224 10.78 5.86 -30.90
N GLN A 225 11.75 5.03 -31.30
CA GLN A 225 12.27 3.97 -30.44
C GLN A 225 12.86 4.55 -29.15
N ASN A 226 13.67 5.60 -29.24
CA ASN A 226 14.25 6.28 -28.09
C ASN A 226 13.17 6.90 -27.19
N PHE A 227 12.14 7.51 -27.76
CA PHE A 227 11.01 8.02 -26.98
C PHE A 227 10.27 6.89 -26.27
N TYR A 228 9.91 5.83 -26.99
CA TYR A 228 9.18 4.67 -26.49
C TYR A 228 9.94 3.94 -25.38
N ASP A 229 11.22 3.65 -25.57
CA ASP A 229 12.02 2.88 -24.61
C ASP A 229 12.27 3.62 -23.30
N ASN A 230 12.22 4.95 -23.32
CA ASN A 230 12.29 5.79 -22.12
C ASN A 230 10.94 5.90 -21.38
N LEU A 231 9.83 5.37 -21.93
CA LEU A 231 8.56 5.35 -21.22
C LEU A 231 8.52 4.27 -20.13
N PRO A 232 7.89 4.54 -18.98
CA PRO A 232 7.65 3.53 -17.96
C PRO A 232 6.89 2.32 -18.54
N PHE A 233 7.18 1.12 -18.04
CA PHE A 233 6.54 -0.11 -18.54
C PHE A 233 5.01 -0.06 -18.44
N SER A 234 4.45 0.57 -17.40
CA SER A 234 3.00 0.76 -17.24
C SER A 234 2.35 1.56 -18.38
N ILE A 235 3.13 2.42 -19.05
CA ILE A 235 2.70 3.18 -20.22
C ILE A 235 2.87 2.32 -21.47
N ARG A 236 4.02 1.66 -21.63
CA ARG A 236 4.31 0.80 -22.78
C ARG A 236 3.34 -0.38 -22.90
N SER A 237 2.90 -0.94 -21.78
CA SER A 237 1.94 -2.04 -21.73
C SER A 237 0.47 -1.58 -21.79
N SER A 238 0.22 -0.27 -21.87
CA SER A 238 -1.14 0.28 -21.93
C SER A 238 -1.73 0.12 -23.33
N ALA A 239 -3.01 -0.27 -23.43
CA ALA A 239 -3.73 -0.29 -24.70
C ALA A 239 -3.74 1.08 -25.41
N LYS A 240 -3.55 2.18 -24.65
CA LYS A 240 -3.56 3.55 -25.17
C LYS A 240 -2.26 3.96 -25.85
N ILE A 241 -1.17 3.18 -25.74
CA ILE A 241 0.12 3.52 -26.36
C ILE A 241 0.02 3.61 -27.88
N LYS A 242 -0.88 2.83 -28.48
CA LYS A 242 -1.18 2.89 -29.92
C LYS A 242 -1.63 4.27 -30.37
N TYR A 243 -2.44 4.97 -29.56
CA TYR A 243 -2.88 6.33 -29.91
C TYR A 243 -1.72 7.33 -29.87
N ILE A 244 -0.78 7.17 -28.93
CA ILE A 244 0.43 8.00 -28.84
C ILE A 244 1.34 7.77 -30.06
N GLU A 245 1.47 6.52 -30.50
CA GLU A 245 2.17 6.18 -31.75
C GLU A 245 1.48 6.80 -32.96
N GLU A 246 0.15 6.69 -33.05
CA GLU A 246 -0.63 7.35 -34.10
C GLU A 246 -0.41 8.87 -34.12
N SER A 247 -0.27 9.50 -32.96
CA SER A 247 0.04 10.94 -32.82
C SER A 247 1.41 11.30 -33.34
N TYR A 248 2.43 10.48 -33.05
CA TYR A 248 3.75 10.60 -33.67
C TYR A 248 3.69 10.50 -35.19
N GLN A 249 2.96 9.51 -35.71
CA GLN A 249 2.77 9.34 -37.15
C GLN A 249 1.97 10.49 -37.77
N ARG A 250 1.00 11.07 -37.05
CA ARG A 250 0.30 12.31 -37.46
C ARG A 250 1.29 13.47 -37.58
N GLY A 251 2.17 13.65 -36.61
CA GLY A 251 3.22 14.69 -36.65
C GLY A 251 4.11 14.58 -37.89
N ILE A 252 4.56 13.35 -38.21
CA ILE A 252 5.34 13.07 -39.43
C ILE A 252 4.58 13.49 -40.69
N ARG A 253 3.29 13.14 -40.79
CA ARG A 253 2.46 13.46 -41.97
C ARG A 253 2.21 14.96 -42.14
N HIS A 254 2.22 15.74 -41.06
CA HIS A 254 2.03 17.19 -41.08
C HIS A 254 3.33 17.97 -41.30
N GLN A 255 4.46 17.29 -41.53
CA GLN A 255 5.68 17.99 -41.90
C GLN A 255 5.46 18.76 -43.21
N PRO A 256 5.79 20.07 -43.25
CA PRO A 256 5.72 20.82 -44.49
C PRO A 256 6.66 20.15 -45.49
N GLN A 257 6.11 19.66 -46.60
CA GLN A 257 6.95 19.23 -47.71
C GLN A 257 7.70 20.47 -48.16
N LYS A 258 9.03 20.47 -48.00
CA LYS A 258 9.86 21.44 -48.71
C LYS A 258 9.62 21.19 -50.19
N THR A 259 8.75 21.99 -50.79
CA THR A 259 8.65 22.08 -52.24
C THR A 259 10.07 22.41 -52.71
N LYS A 260 10.65 21.53 -53.52
CA LYS A 260 11.85 21.83 -54.28
C LYS A 260 11.49 22.95 -55.27
N ASN A 261 11.46 24.18 -54.79
CA ASN A 261 11.37 25.37 -55.62
C ASN A 261 12.72 26.10 -55.54
N GLY A 262 13.43 26.10 -56.66
CA GLY A 262 14.33 27.20 -57.03
C GLY A 262 15.79 26.82 -57.24
N ASN A 263 16.15 26.78 -58.53
CA ASN A 263 17.47 26.87 -59.18
C ASN A 263 18.40 25.67 -59.14
#